data_AF-A0A925A3R4-F1
#
_entry.id   AF-A0A925A3R4-F1
#
_cell.length_a   1.000
_cell.length_b   1.000
_cell.length_c   1.000
_cell.angle_alpha   90.00
_cell.angle_beta   90.00
_cell.angle_gamma   90.00
#
_symmetry.space_group_name_H-M   'P 1'
#
loop_
_entity.id
_entity.type
_entity.pdbx_description
1 polymer ?
#
loop_
_entity_poly.entity_id
_entity_poly.type
_entity_poly.pdbx_seq_one_letter_code
_entity_poly.pdbx_strand_id
1 'polypeptide(L)'
;PRLGFVTITDVKVTGDLQHASIFYTVYGTDGGRTDSAAALKSATGMLRSEVGKNITARLTPSLRFIADAVPENAKHIEALLAEAASRDSEIGGLRTTATYAGDEDPYAKPRIIPADETD
;
A
#
# COMPACT_ATOMS: atom_id res chain seq x y z
N PRO A 1 -20.31 -20.57 13.18
CA PRO A 1 -19.55 -19.37 12.72
C PRO A 1 -19.92 -19.01 11.27
N ARG A 2 -20.22 -17.73 11.00
CA ARG A 2 -20.54 -17.26 9.65
C ARG A 2 -19.24 -16.89 8.94
N LEU A 3 -19.05 -17.39 7.72
CA LEU A 3 -17.92 -17.02 6.87
C LEU A 3 -18.25 -15.71 6.16
N GLY A 4 -17.40 -14.69 6.30
CA GLY A 4 -17.48 -13.48 5.48
C GLY A 4 -17.07 -13.75 4.03
N PHE A 5 -17.03 -12.72 3.19
CA PHE A 5 -16.47 -12.87 1.84
C PHE A 5 -14.94 -12.98 1.93
N VAL A 6 -14.45 -14.21 1.90
CA VAL A 6 -13.02 -14.55 2.01
C VAL A 6 -12.40 -14.63 0.63
N THR A 7 -11.28 -13.95 0.44
CA THR A 7 -10.47 -14.02 -0.78
C THR A 7 -9.10 -14.60 -0.44
N ILE A 8 -8.67 -15.62 -1.18
CA ILE A 8 -7.33 -16.18 -1.07
C ILE A 8 -6.39 -15.33 -1.92
N THR A 9 -5.35 -14.77 -1.32
CA THR A 9 -4.41 -13.86 -1.99
C THR A 9 -3.16 -14.59 -2.47
N ASP A 10 -2.64 -15.52 -1.67
CA ASP A 10 -1.44 -16.29 -1.99
C ASP A 10 -1.42 -17.65 -1.27
N VAL A 11 -0.66 -18.61 -1.78
CA VAL A 11 -0.43 -19.91 -1.14
C VAL A 11 1.04 -20.30 -1.28
N LYS A 12 1.71 -20.51 -0.14
CA LYS A 12 3.09 -20.99 -0.07
C LYS A 12 3.14 -22.43 0.38
N VAL A 13 3.67 -23.30 -0.46
CA VAL A 13 3.81 -24.74 -0.19
C VAL A 13 5.28 -25.07 0.04
N THR A 14 5.57 -25.92 1.02
CA THR A 14 6.93 -26.42 1.25
C THR A 14 7.39 -27.32 0.08
N GLY A 15 8.69 -27.40 -0.17
CA GLY A 15 9.24 -28.17 -1.29
C GLY A 15 8.95 -29.68 -1.23
N ASP A 16 8.66 -30.19 -0.03
CA ASP A 16 8.23 -31.57 0.22
C ASP A 16 6.70 -31.76 0.17
N LEU A 17 5.94 -30.71 -0.14
CA LEU A 17 4.48 -30.68 -0.24
C LEU A 17 3.73 -31.10 1.04
N GLN A 18 4.38 -31.11 2.20
CA GLN A 18 3.75 -31.51 3.46
C GLN A 18 2.96 -30.37 4.12
N HIS A 19 3.32 -29.11 3.85
CA HIS A 19 2.70 -27.95 4.46
C HIS A 19 2.35 -26.88 3.43
N ALA A 20 1.14 -26.32 3.55
CA ALA A 20 0.67 -25.19 2.75
C ALA A 20 0.20 -24.06 3.67
N SER A 21 0.84 -22.91 3.55
CA SER A 21 0.44 -21.65 4.19
C SER A 21 -0.42 -20.86 3.21
N ILE A 22 -1.71 -20.69 3.54
CA ILE A 22 -2.70 -20.02 2.72
C ILE A 22 -2.95 -18.63 3.29
N PHE A 23 -2.66 -17.60 2.51
CA PHE A 23 -2.91 -16.20 2.85
C PHE A 23 -4.29 -15.80 2.36
N TYR A 24 -5.06 -15.15 3.24
CA TYR A 24 -6.43 -14.74 2.92
C TYR A 24 -6.75 -13.36 3.47
N THR A 25 -7.63 -12.65 2.78
CA THR A 25 -8.26 -11.43 3.26
C THR A 25 -9.76 -11.65 3.42
N VAL A 26 -10.37 -10.89 4.32
CA VAL A 26 -11.82 -10.89 4.57
C VAL A 26 -12.33 -9.51 4.23
N TYR A 27 -13.24 -9.43 3.27
CA TYR A 27 -13.90 -8.18 2.94
C TYR A 27 -14.91 -7.83 4.05
N GLY A 28 -14.73 -6.68 4.71
CA GLY A 28 -15.64 -6.18 5.75
C GLY A 28 -14.93 -5.58 6.98
N THR A 29 -15.63 -5.57 8.12
CA THR A 29 -15.16 -5.03 9.42
C THR A 29 -14.35 -6.05 10.22
N ASP A 30 -13.55 -5.58 11.20
CA ASP A 30 -12.71 -6.43 12.06
C ASP A 30 -13.44 -7.59 12.74
N GLY A 31 -14.71 -7.42 13.15
CA GLY A 31 -15.51 -8.51 13.74
C GLY A 31 -15.75 -9.68 12.79
N GLY A 32 -15.79 -9.44 11.48
CA GLY A 32 -15.91 -10.49 10.46
C GLY A 32 -14.62 -11.28 10.26
N ARG A 33 -13.46 -10.72 10.61
CA ARG A 33 -12.15 -11.37 10.47
C ARG A 33 -12.00 -12.50 11.49
N THR A 34 -12.35 -12.27 12.75
CA THR A 34 -12.30 -13.29 13.81
C THR A 34 -13.28 -14.43 13.56
N ASP A 35 -14.51 -14.13 13.16
CA ASP A 35 -15.51 -15.15 12.84
C ASP A 35 -15.10 -15.99 11.62
N SER A 36 -14.55 -15.35 10.59
CA SER A 36 -14.03 -16.04 9.41
C SER A 36 -12.80 -16.88 9.73
N ALA A 37 -11.91 -16.40 10.60
CA ALA A 37 -10.76 -17.18 11.07
C ALA A 37 -11.21 -18.45 11.82
N ALA A 38 -12.21 -18.33 12.71
CA ALA A 38 -12.79 -19.47 13.41
C ALA A 38 -13.48 -20.44 12.43
N ALA A 39 -14.22 -19.92 11.45
CA ALA A 39 -14.86 -20.72 10.41
C ALA A 39 -13.83 -21.50 9.58
N LEU A 40 -12.79 -20.84 9.06
CA LEU A 40 -11.71 -21.49 8.31
C LEU A 40 -10.98 -22.54 9.14
N LYS A 41 -10.69 -22.23 10.40
CA LYS A 41 -10.07 -23.19 11.33
C LYS A 41 -10.94 -24.44 11.49
N SER A 42 -12.25 -24.28 11.69
CA SER A 42 -13.19 -25.40 11.81
C SER A 42 -13.34 -26.21 10.52
N ALA A 43 -13.26 -25.55 9.37
CA ALA A 43 -13.39 -26.17 8.05
C ALA A 43 -12.08 -26.79 7.52
N THR A 44 -10.95 -26.62 8.22
CA THR A 44 -9.62 -27.07 7.76
C THR A 44 -9.60 -28.54 7.31
N GLY A 45 -10.26 -29.43 8.07
CA GLY A 45 -10.32 -30.86 7.73
C GLY A 45 -11.07 -31.12 6.43
N MET A 46 -12.25 -30.53 6.29
CA MET A 46 -13.08 -30.61 5.08
C MET A 46 -12.32 -30.06 3.86
N LEU A 47 -11.71 -28.87 4.00
CA LEU A 47 -10.95 -28.23 2.94
C LEU A 47 -9.74 -29.07 2.54
N ARG A 48 -9.03 -29.67 3.50
CA ARG A 48 -7.93 -30.59 3.20
C ARG A 48 -8.42 -31.81 2.43
N SER A 49 -9.54 -32.40 2.82
CA SER A 49 -10.12 -33.54 2.10
C SER A 49 -10.51 -33.18 0.66
N GLU A 50 -11.11 -32.01 0.44
CA GLU A 50 -11.44 -31.55 -0.92
C GLU A 50 -10.18 -31.27 -1.76
N VAL A 51 -9.17 -30.62 -1.19
CA VAL A 51 -7.88 -30.42 -1.87
C VAL A 51 -7.27 -31.78 -2.26
N GLY A 52 -7.28 -32.75 -1.36
CA GLY A 52 -6.75 -34.09 -1.61
C GLY A 52 -7.45 -34.85 -2.74
N LYS A 53 -8.75 -34.62 -2.95
CA LYS A 53 -9.51 -35.21 -4.07
C LYS A 53 -9.18 -34.57 -5.42
N ASN A 54 -8.73 -33.30 -5.41
CA ASN A 54 -8.53 -32.51 -6.62
C ASN A 54 -7.06 -32.41 -7.06
N ILE A 55 -6.12 -32.98 -6.30
CA ILE A 55 -4.69 -32.99 -6.63
C ILE A 55 -4.17 -34.42 -6.81
N THR A 56 -3.21 -34.61 -7.71
CA THR A 56 -2.54 -35.90 -7.96
C THR A 56 -1.42 -36.19 -6.95
N ALA A 57 -1.30 -35.39 -5.88
CA ALA A 57 -0.25 -35.57 -4.88
C ALA A 57 -0.53 -36.81 -4.03
N ARG A 58 0.51 -37.61 -3.78
CA ARG A 58 0.42 -38.79 -2.90
C ARG A 58 0.04 -38.41 -1.46
N LEU A 59 0.49 -37.23 -1.01
CA LEU A 59 0.18 -36.69 0.29
C LEU A 59 -0.50 -35.34 0.12
N THR A 60 -1.61 -35.13 0.83
CA THR A 60 -2.25 -33.82 0.89
C THR A 60 -1.57 -32.96 1.95
N PRO A 61 -1.13 -31.73 1.62
CA PRO A 61 -0.48 -30.85 2.59
C PRO A 61 -1.40 -30.51 3.77
N SER A 62 -0.79 -30.28 4.93
CA SER A 62 -1.46 -29.65 6.05
C SER A 62 -1.71 -28.18 5.72
N LEU A 63 -2.97 -27.74 5.84
CA LEU A 63 -3.40 -26.39 5.50
C LEU A 63 -3.34 -25.48 6.73
N ARG A 64 -2.65 -24.34 6.61
CA ARG A 64 -2.59 -23.30 7.64
C ARG A 64 -3.06 -21.97 7.06
N PHE A 65 -4.10 -21.39 7.65
CA PHE A 65 -4.65 -20.10 7.23
C PHE A 65 -3.99 -18.93 7.96
N ILE A 66 -3.57 -17.92 7.21
CA ILE A 66 -2.89 -16.72 7.71
C ILE A 66 -3.61 -15.51 7.13
N ALA A 67 -4.04 -14.58 8.00
CA ALA A 67 -4.67 -13.35 7.55
C ALA A 67 -3.63 -12.45 6.87
N ASP A 68 -3.98 -11.92 5.71
CA ASP A 68 -3.16 -10.99 4.95
C ASP A 68 -3.31 -9.57 5.53
N ALA A 69 -2.19 -8.86 5.67
CA ALA A 69 -2.13 -7.47 6.16
C ALA A 69 -1.95 -6.44 5.02
N VAL A 70 -1.78 -6.91 3.78
CA VAL A 70 -1.56 -6.07 2.59
C VAL A 70 -2.71 -5.07 2.30
N PRO A 71 -4.01 -5.41 2.46
CA PRO A 71 -5.10 -4.49 2.13
C PRO A 71 -5.11 -3.21 2.98
N GLU A 72 -4.82 -3.31 4.27
CA GLU A 72 -4.71 -2.18 5.19
C GLU A 72 -3.55 -1.26 4.80
N ASN A 73 -2.41 -1.84 4.43
CA ASN A 73 -1.24 -1.06 4.02
C ASN A 73 -1.49 -0.30 2.70
N ALA A 74 -2.19 -0.92 1.75
CA ALA A 74 -2.57 -0.26 0.49
C ALA A 74 -3.46 0.97 0.75
N LYS A 75 -4.50 0.84 1.59
CA LYS A 75 -5.36 1.97 1.97
C LYS A 75 -4.57 3.10 2.65
N HIS A 76 -3.61 2.74 3.50
CA HIS A 76 -2.76 3.72 4.16
C HIS A 76 -1.89 4.49 3.15
N ILE A 77 -1.28 3.79 2.18
CA ILE A 77 -0.50 4.42 1.12
C ILE A 77 -1.37 5.31 0.24
N GLU A 78 -2.58 4.86 -0.14
CA GLU A 78 -3.53 5.67 -0.91
C GLU A 78 -3.90 6.97 -0.19
N ALA A 79 -4.13 6.90 1.13
CA ALA A 79 -4.41 8.09 1.94
C ALA A 79 -3.22 9.07 1.95
N LEU A 80 -1.99 8.57 2.10
CA LEU A 80 -0.78 9.40 2.05
C LEU A 80 -0.57 10.04 0.68
N LEU A 81 -0.82 9.30 -0.40
CA LEU A 81 -0.73 9.83 -1.77
C LEU A 81 -1.77 10.92 -2.03
N ALA A 82 -3.00 10.74 -1.55
CA ALA A 82 -4.04 11.76 -1.65
C ALA A 82 -3.69 13.05 -0.90
N GLU A 83 -3.12 12.92 0.31
CA GLU A 83 -2.65 14.06 1.10
C GLU A 83 -1.50 14.81 0.40
N ALA A 84 -0.54 14.07 -0.17
CA ALA A 84 0.57 14.66 -0.92
C ALA A 84 0.06 15.42 -2.16
N ALA A 85 -0.86 14.84 -2.93
CA ALA A 85 -1.44 15.47 -4.10
C ALA A 85 -2.20 16.77 -3.75
N SER A 86 -2.92 16.80 -2.62
CA SER A 86 -3.60 18.01 -2.14
C SER A 86 -2.60 19.13 -1.86
N ARG A 87 -1.52 18.83 -1.13
CA ARG A 87 -0.48 19.81 -0.80
C ARG A 87 0.24 20.33 -2.04
N ASP A 88 0.53 19.46 -3.00
CA ASP A 88 1.16 19.87 -4.26
C ASP A 88 0.26 20.81 -5.08
N SER A 89 -1.04 20.56 -5.09
CA SER A 89 -2.01 21.47 -5.73
C SER A 89 -2.05 22.83 -5.05
N GLU A 90 -2.02 22.87 -3.71
CA GLU A 90 -1.99 24.12 -2.94
C GLU A 90 -0.70 24.92 -3.22
N ILE A 91 0.46 24.25 -3.22
CA ILE A 91 1.74 24.85 -3.57
C ILE A 91 1.72 25.36 -5.02
N GLY A 92 1.16 24.58 -5.95
CA GLY A 92 1.00 24.98 -7.35
C GLY A 92 0.21 26.28 -7.50
N GLY A 93 -0.92 26.40 -6.79
CA GLY A 93 -1.73 27.63 -6.77
C GLY A 93 -0.98 28.83 -6.20
N LEU A 94 -0.26 28.63 -5.08
CA LEU A 94 0.56 29.68 -4.47
C LEU A 94 1.67 30.17 -5.39
N ARG A 95 2.29 29.29 -6.19
CA ARG A 95 3.33 29.64 -7.16
C ARG A 95 2.81 30.49 -8.31
N THR A 96 1.57 30.29 -8.76
CA THR A 96 0.96 31.12 -9.82
C THR A 96 0.84 32.57 -9.38
N THR A 97 0.55 32.81 -8.10
CA THR A 97 0.38 34.16 -7.54
C THR A 97 1.65 34.72 -6.88
N ALA A 98 2.69 33.91 -6.72
CA ALA A 98 3.90 34.33 -6.03
C ALA A 98 4.79 35.20 -6.93
N THR A 99 5.17 36.37 -6.41
CA THR A 99 6.22 37.20 -7.00
C THR A 99 7.59 36.71 -6.52
N TYR A 100 8.59 36.70 -7.40
CA TYR A 100 9.96 36.33 -7.04
C TYR A 100 10.50 37.28 -5.96
N ALA A 101 11.25 36.74 -4.99
CA ALA A 101 11.75 37.50 -3.84
C ALA A 101 12.94 38.44 -4.16
N GLY A 102 13.22 38.70 -5.43
CA GLY A 102 14.31 39.56 -5.89
C GLY A 102 13.82 40.61 -6.89
N ASP A 103 14.50 41.74 -6.91
CA ASP A 103 14.24 42.83 -7.85
C ASP A 103 14.61 42.43 -9.30
N GLU A 104 14.01 43.11 -10.29
CA GLU A 104 14.20 42.78 -11.72
C GLU A 104 15.66 42.88 -12.21
N ASP A 105 16.50 43.66 -11.53
CA ASP A 105 17.93 43.78 -11.83
C ASP A 105 18.77 43.48 -10.57
N PRO A 106 19.28 42.24 -10.41
CA PRO A 106 20.04 41.83 -9.24
C PRO A 106 21.51 42.29 -9.26
N TYR A 107 21.96 43.01 -10.30
CA TYR A 107 23.36 43.37 -10.46
C TYR A 107 23.68 44.79 -9.96
N ALA A 108 24.82 44.91 -9.29
CA ALA A 108 25.34 46.21 -8.86
C ALA A 108 25.65 47.09 -10.08
N LYS A 109 24.99 48.26 -10.17
CA LYS A 109 25.22 49.20 -11.26
C LYS A 109 26.65 49.77 -11.18
N PRO A 110 27.36 49.87 -12.31
CA PRO A 110 28.72 50.38 -12.33
C PRO A 110 28.77 51.83 -11.84
N ARG A 111 29.78 52.14 -11.03
CA ARG A 111 29.97 53.46 -10.43
C ARG A 111 30.30 54.48 -11.52
N ILE A 112 29.43 55.48 -11.68
CA ILE A 112 29.65 56.60 -12.60
C ILE A 112 30.74 57.48 -11.99
N ILE A 113 31.90 57.54 -12.64
CA ILE A 113 32.96 58.49 -12.29
C ILE A 113 32.66 59.76 -13.08
N PRO A 114 32.32 60.89 -12.45
CA PRO A 114 32.21 62.15 -13.17
C PRO A 114 33.59 62.48 -13.74
N ALA A 115 33.66 62.78 -15.03
CA ALA A 115 34.87 63.28 -15.64
C ALA A 115 35.16 64.66 -15.03
N ASP A 116 36.26 64.77 -14.27
CA ASP A 116 36.75 66.07 -13.79
C ASP A 116 36.95 66.99 -15.00
N GLU A 117 36.35 68.18 -14.93
CA GLU A 117 36.62 69.30 -15.83
C GLU A 117 38.11 69.66 -15.70
N THR A 118 38.86 69.41 -16.77
CA THR A 118 40.21 69.94 -16.94
C THR A 118 40.13 71.45 -17.14
N ASP A 119 40.73 72.21 -16.23
CA ASP A 119 41.18 73.61 -16.45
C ASP A 119 42.71 73.64 -16.37
#